data_AF-L9VRR3-F1
#
_entry.id   AF-L9VRR3-F1
#
_cell.length_a   1.000
_cell.length_b   1.000
_cell.length_c   1.000
_cell.angle_alpha   90.00
_cell.angle_beta   90.00
_cell.angle_gamma   90.00
#
_symmetry.space_group_name_H-M   'P 1'
#
loop_
_entity.id
_entity.type
_entity.pdbx_description
1 polymer ?
#
loop_
_entity_poly.entity_id
_entity_poly.type
_entity_poly.pdbx_seq_one_letter_code
_entity_poly.pdbx_strand_id
1 'polypeptide(L)'
;MFDKITELFQSGPDVPDLIAVLDLEEWYLSLGDGQREKLHQYSTSVGIGVTSSGDVNEFNMLEQSVSSTSQTAQKYLQNVGQTAATEKDYEFAEQVLHVALEFEDGSASSTHFTYNELIDVYYKQRDERGDAIERCIEYCKRDIELADDFIDEFGEVPRIPSFKRLAIIYEKQDRYEEALDICDRALEIGTTDGTKGGFEGRKERIRKKMKDG
;
A
#
# COMPACT_ATOMS: atom_id res chain seq x y z
N MET A 1 0.45 -55.85 -8.27
CA MET A 1 0.77 -55.22 -6.98
C MET A 1 2.05 -54.45 -7.17
N PHE A 2 1.97 -53.25 -7.75
CA PHE A 2 2.96 -52.16 -7.80
C PHE A 2 2.37 -51.19 -8.83
N ASP A 3 1.71 -50.15 -8.32
CA ASP A 3 1.46 -48.84 -8.97
C ASP A 3 0.38 -48.09 -8.18
N LYS A 4 0.66 -47.91 -6.88
CA LYS A 4 -0.04 -46.99 -5.99
C LYS A 4 0.92 -45.98 -5.35
N ILE A 5 2.11 -45.82 -5.92
CA ILE A 5 3.15 -44.89 -5.44
C ILE A 5 3.34 -43.71 -6.40
N THR A 6 2.72 -43.73 -7.59
CA THR A 6 2.78 -42.62 -8.55
C THR A 6 1.73 -41.53 -8.30
N GLU A 7 0.87 -41.67 -7.29
CA GLU A 7 -0.09 -40.65 -6.84
C GLU A 7 0.44 -39.78 -5.66
N LEU A 8 1.71 -39.95 -5.25
CA LEU A 8 2.27 -39.32 -4.05
C LEU A 8 3.28 -38.19 -4.30
N PHE A 9 3.48 -37.80 -5.55
CA PHE A 9 4.10 -36.52 -5.89
C PHE A 9 3.10 -35.75 -6.75
N GLN A 10 2.11 -35.13 -6.10
CA GLN A 10 1.55 -33.91 -6.67
C GLN A 10 2.76 -32.97 -6.82
N SER A 11 3.18 -32.71 -8.06
CA SER A 11 4.15 -31.66 -8.34
C SER A 11 3.64 -30.41 -7.62
N GLY A 12 4.45 -29.83 -6.73
CA GLY A 12 4.10 -28.59 -6.07
C GLY A 12 3.72 -27.51 -7.10
N PRO A 13 3.05 -26.42 -6.66
CA PRO A 13 2.72 -25.34 -7.58
C PRO A 13 4.00 -24.84 -8.26
N ASP A 14 3.92 -24.67 -9.59
CA ASP A 14 5.03 -24.11 -10.35
C ASP A 14 5.22 -22.65 -9.93
N VAL A 15 6.45 -22.27 -9.58
CA VAL A 15 6.73 -20.92 -9.08
C VAL A 15 6.94 -20.00 -10.29
N PRO A 16 6.17 -18.91 -10.43
CA PRO A 16 6.35 -18.00 -11.56
C PRO A 16 7.77 -17.42 -11.62
N ASP A 17 8.32 -17.28 -12.83
CA ASP A 17 9.66 -16.74 -13.08
C ASP A 17 9.89 -15.39 -12.35
N LEU A 18 8.89 -14.50 -12.39
CA LEU A 18 8.97 -13.21 -11.69
C LEU A 18 9.06 -13.36 -10.16
N ILE A 19 8.34 -14.32 -9.58
CA ILE A 19 8.39 -14.58 -8.13
C ILE A 19 9.79 -15.06 -7.75
N ALA A 20 10.40 -15.93 -8.56
CA ALA A 20 11.75 -16.39 -8.32
C ALA A 20 12.81 -15.28 -8.48
N VAL A 21 12.69 -14.44 -9.51
CA VAL A 21 13.61 -13.31 -9.71
C VAL A 21 13.51 -12.27 -8.59
N LEU A 22 12.36 -12.18 -7.90
CA LEU A 22 12.13 -11.27 -6.79
C LEU A 22 12.45 -11.87 -5.42
N ASP A 23 13.01 -13.09 -5.36
CA ASP A 23 13.29 -13.81 -4.11
C ASP A 23 12.03 -14.00 -3.22
N LEU A 24 10.87 -14.21 -3.83
CA LEU A 24 9.56 -14.34 -3.18
C LEU A 24 9.06 -15.79 -3.09
N GLU A 25 9.87 -16.79 -3.41
CA GLU A 25 9.44 -18.19 -3.55
C GLU A 25 8.92 -18.76 -2.24
N GLU A 26 9.63 -18.53 -1.12
CA GLU A 26 9.20 -19.04 0.19
C GLU A 26 7.82 -18.50 0.57
N TRP A 27 7.62 -17.19 0.39
CA TRP A 27 6.33 -16.55 0.61
C TRP A 27 5.26 -17.11 -0.32
N TYR A 28 5.52 -17.22 -1.62
CA TYR A 28 4.56 -17.74 -2.61
C TYR A 28 4.12 -19.17 -2.31
N LEU A 29 5.08 -20.03 -1.93
CA LEU A 29 4.82 -21.42 -1.55
C LEU A 29 4.02 -21.53 -0.24
N SER A 30 4.11 -20.53 0.64
CA SER A 30 3.31 -20.47 1.87
C SER A 30 1.83 -20.13 1.63
N LEU A 31 1.49 -19.54 0.47
CA LEU A 31 0.11 -19.17 0.13
C LEU A 31 -0.77 -20.41 -0.11
N GLY A 32 -2.06 -20.31 0.20
CA GLY A 32 -3.07 -21.27 -0.27
C GLY A 32 -3.44 -21.06 -1.73
N ASP A 33 -4.14 -22.02 -2.34
CA ASP A 33 -4.53 -21.94 -3.76
C ASP A 33 -5.36 -20.68 -4.07
N GLY A 34 -6.32 -20.33 -3.22
CA GLY A 34 -7.12 -19.11 -3.39
C GLY A 34 -6.31 -17.82 -3.26
N GLN A 35 -5.24 -17.81 -2.45
CA GLN A 35 -4.34 -16.66 -2.34
C GLN A 35 -3.42 -16.56 -3.56
N ARG A 36 -2.97 -17.69 -4.12
CA ARG A 36 -2.23 -17.71 -5.40
C ARG A 36 -3.09 -17.24 -6.56
N GLU A 37 -4.37 -17.61 -6.60
CA GLU A 37 -5.33 -17.13 -7.59
C GLU A 37 -5.54 -15.62 -7.47
N LYS A 38 -5.71 -15.09 -6.26
CA LYS A 38 -5.76 -13.64 -6.00
C LYS A 38 -4.48 -12.94 -6.42
N LEU A 39 -3.31 -13.50 -6.09
CA LEU A 39 -2.02 -12.94 -6.48
C LEU A 39 -1.90 -12.86 -8.01
N HIS A 40 -2.30 -13.92 -8.72
CA HIS A 40 -2.34 -13.94 -10.19
C HIS A 40 -3.30 -12.89 -10.73
N GLN A 41 -4.54 -12.85 -10.24
CA GLN A 41 -5.56 -11.87 -10.63
C GLN A 41 -5.03 -10.43 -10.46
N TYR A 42 -4.53 -10.08 -9.28
CA TYR A 42 -4.10 -8.72 -8.97
C TYR A 42 -2.71 -8.35 -9.53
N SER A 43 -1.99 -9.31 -10.11
CA SER A 43 -0.81 -9.08 -10.95
C SER A 43 -1.16 -8.78 -12.41
N THR A 44 -2.45 -8.83 -12.77
CA THR A 44 -2.93 -8.48 -14.10
C THR A 44 -3.15 -6.98 -14.19
N SER A 45 -2.41 -6.32 -15.09
CA SER A 45 -2.67 -4.95 -15.51
C SER A 45 -3.55 -4.95 -16.76
N VAL A 46 -4.67 -4.25 -16.72
CA VAL A 46 -5.49 -4.01 -17.92
C VAL A 46 -4.85 -2.86 -18.70
N GLY A 47 -4.30 -3.15 -19.88
CA GLY A 47 -3.69 -2.12 -20.73
C GLY A 47 -4.73 -1.20 -21.37
N ILE A 48 -4.36 0.07 -21.63
CA ILE A 48 -5.14 1.01 -22.48
C ILE A 48 -4.95 0.67 -23.98
N GLY A 49 -4.91 -0.61 -24.31
CA GLY A 49 -4.69 -1.12 -25.67
C GLY A 49 -5.84 -2.04 -26.06
N VAL A 50 -6.68 -1.56 -26.97
CA VAL A 50 -7.70 -2.41 -27.62
C VAL A 50 -6.99 -3.14 -28.75
N THR A 51 -7.04 -4.47 -28.72
CA THR A 51 -6.57 -5.29 -29.83
C THR A 51 -7.40 -5.02 -31.08
N SER A 52 -6.91 -5.38 -32.25
CA SER A 52 -7.66 -5.26 -33.51
C SER A 52 -8.97 -6.06 -33.53
N SER A 53 -9.18 -7.00 -32.59
CA SER A 53 -10.43 -7.73 -32.37
C SER A 53 -11.42 -7.03 -31.43
N GLY A 54 -11.03 -5.92 -30.78
CA GLY A 54 -11.88 -5.22 -29.82
C GLY A 54 -11.69 -5.67 -28.36
N ASP A 55 -10.81 -6.66 -28.12
CA ASP A 55 -10.55 -7.17 -26.78
C ASP A 55 -9.56 -6.27 -26.04
N VAL A 56 -9.80 -6.07 -24.74
CA VAL A 56 -8.85 -5.44 -23.82
C VAL A 56 -7.61 -6.34 -23.73
N ASN A 57 -6.42 -5.79 -23.97
CA ASN A 57 -5.20 -6.54 -23.75
C ASN A 57 -4.93 -6.62 -22.23
N GLU A 58 -5.27 -7.75 -21.63
CA GLU A 58 -4.90 -8.08 -20.27
C GLU A 58 -3.44 -8.54 -20.25
N PHE A 59 -2.63 -7.90 -19.41
CA PHE A 59 -1.22 -8.22 -19.25
C PHE A 59 -0.98 -8.74 -17.84
N ASN A 60 -0.69 -10.04 -17.71
CA ASN A 60 -0.35 -10.64 -16.42
C ASN A 60 1.16 -10.76 -16.25
N MET A 61 1.70 -10.15 -15.19
CA MET A 61 3.12 -10.18 -14.87
C MET A 61 3.66 -11.56 -14.50
N LEU A 62 2.83 -12.43 -13.92
CA LEU A 62 3.24 -13.78 -13.49
C LEU A 62 3.29 -14.79 -14.65
N GLU A 63 2.67 -14.47 -15.78
CA GLU A 63 2.69 -15.33 -16.97
C GLU A 63 3.88 -15.06 -17.89
N GLN A 64 4.64 -14.01 -17.60
CA GLN A 64 5.81 -13.65 -18.41
C GLN A 64 7.01 -14.51 -18.01
N SER A 65 7.76 -15.00 -19.00
CA SER A 65 9.08 -15.56 -18.73
C SER A 65 10.06 -14.42 -18.49
N VAL A 66 10.62 -14.35 -17.29
CA VAL A 66 11.47 -13.26 -16.82
C VAL A 66 12.73 -13.86 -16.20
N SER A 67 13.89 -13.51 -16.74
CA SER A 67 15.19 -13.91 -16.15
C SER A 67 15.84 -12.83 -15.29
N SER A 68 15.32 -11.59 -15.35
CA SER A 68 15.77 -10.45 -14.54
C SER A 68 14.74 -9.32 -14.60
N THR A 69 14.63 -8.53 -13.52
CA THR A 69 13.83 -7.29 -13.50
C THR A 69 14.55 -6.19 -12.71
N SER A 70 14.24 -4.93 -13.00
CA SER A 70 14.66 -3.78 -12.18
C SER A 70 13.65 -3.42 -11.09
N GLN A 71 12.49 -4.08 -11.07
CA GLN A 71 11.48 -3.89 -10.03
C GLN A 71 11.91 -4.62 -8.77
N THR A 72 11.73 -3.99 -7.60
CA THR A 72 11.99 -4.61 -6.30
C THR A 72 10.77 -5.42 -5.83
N ALA A 73 11.00 -6.38 -4.93
CA ALA A 73 9.93 -7.18 -4.34
C ALA A 73 8.89 -6.29 -3.63
N GLN A 74 9.36 -5.33 -2.82
CA GLN A 74 8.49 -4.33 -2.18
C GLN A 74 7.62 -3.58 -3.20
N LYS A 75 8.20 -3.10 -4.30
CA LYS A 75 7.43 -2.35 -5.30
C LYS A 75 6.41 -3.21 -6.03
N TYR A 76 6.77 -4.45 -6.38
CA TYR A 76 5.85 -5.41 -6.98
C TYR A 76 4.65 -5.68 -6.06
N LEU A 77 4.92 -6.07 -4.81
CA LEU A 77 3.90 -6.38 -3.81
C LEU A 77 3.03 -5.17 -3.47
N GLN A 78 3.63 -3.96 -3.40
CA GLN A 78 2.89 -2.71 -3.22
C GLN A 78 1.86 -2.47 -4.33
N ASN A 79 2.22 -2.74 -5.59
CA ASN A 79 1.29 -2.61 -6.71
C ASN A 79 0.17 -3.66 -6.66
N VAL A 80 0.49 -4.92 -6.32
CA VAL A 80 -0.51 -5.98 -6.13
C VAL A 80 -1.50 -5.59 -5.03
N GLY A 81 -0.99 -5.09 -3.89
CA GLY A 81 -1.81 -4.62 -2.78
C GLY A 81 -2.72 -3.45 -3.15
N GLN A 82 -2.22 -2.49 -3.94
CA GLN A 82 -3.02 -1.38 -4.46
C GLN A 82 -4.16 -1.87 -5.37
N THR A 83 -3.89 -2.81 -6.29
CA THR A 83 -4.91 -3.40 -7.17
C THR A 83 -5.97 -4.13 -6.34
N ALA A 84 -5.56 -4.97 -5.39
CA ALA A 84 -6.47 -5.67 -4.48
C ALA A 84 -7.35 -4.69 -3.67
N ALA A 85 -6.77 -3.60 -3.16
CA ALA A 85 -7.50 -2.56 -2.42
C ALA A 85 -8.49 -1.77 -3.32
N THR A 86 -8.19 -1.64 -4.61
CA THR A 86 -9.11 -1.04 -5.60
C THR A 86 -10.32 -1.93 -5.83
N GLU A 87 -10.09 -3.23 -5.92
CA GLU A 87 -11.13 -4.27 -6.00
C GLU A 87 -11.82 -4.57 -4.65
N LYS A 88 -11.48 -3.80 -3.60
CA LYS A 88 -12.00 -3.91 -2.23
C LYS A 88 -11.72 -5.24 -1.54
N ASP A 89 -10.76 -6.01 -2.03
CA ASP A 89 -10.22 -7.18 -1.32
C ASP A 89 -9.20 -6.71 -0.27
N TYR A 90 -9.73 -6.07 0.77
CA TYR A 90 -8.91 -5.41 1.78
C TYR A 90 -8.11 -6.39 2.64
N GLU A 91 -8.61 -7.61 2.83
CA GLU A 91 -7.91 -8.65 3.57
C GLU A 91 -6.64 -9.09 2.82
N PHE A 92 -6.77 -9.38 1.52
CA PHE A 92 -5.62 -9.75 0.71
C PHE A 92 -4.67 -8.56 0.48
N ALA A 93 -5.22 -7.36 0.27
CA ALA A 93 -4.41 -6.14 0.16
C ALA A 93 -3.55 -5.92 1.41
N GLU A 94 -4.14 -5.99 2.60
CA GLU A 94 -3.40 -5.87 3.86
C GLU A 94 -2.30 -6.94 3.98
N GLN A 95 -2.63 -8.20 3.70
CA GLN A 95 -1.66 -9.30 3.74
C GLN A 95 -0.45 -9.03 2.84
N VAL A 96 -0.67 -8.69 1.57
CA VAL A 96 0.40 -8.47 0.59
C VAL A 96 1.22 -7.22 0.94
N LEU A 97 0.58 -6.16 1.42
CA LEU A 97 1.27 -4.92 1.80
C LEU A 97 2.15 -5.11 3.04
N HIS A 98 1.77 -5.95 4.00
CA HIS A 98 2.67 -6.31 5.11
C HIS A 98 3.88 -7.08 4.63
N VAL A 99 3.70 -8.02 3.70
CA VAL A 99 4.84 -8.74 3.10
C VAL A 99 5.72 -7.74 2.34
N ALA A 100 5.15 -6.76 1.63
CA ALA A 100 5.95 -5.72 0.99
C ALA A 100 6.89 -4.98 1.97
N LEU A 101 6.46 -4.77 3.22
CA LEU A 101 7.28 -4.17 4.28
C LEU A 101 8.33 -5.12 4.88
N GLU A 102 8.26 -6.42 4.61
CA GLU A 102 9.32 -7.37 5.00
C GLU A 102 10.47 -7.37 3.98
N PHE A 103 10.24 -6.87 2.77
CA PHE A 103 11.18 -6.83 1.65
C PHE A 103 11.65 -5.41 1.33
N GLU A 104 11.87 -4.57 2.34
CA GLU A 104 12.28 -3.16 2.16
C GLU A 104 13.53 -3.03 1.27
N ASP A 105 13.42 -2.22 0.22
CA ASP A 105 14.51 -1.97 -0.73
C ASP A 105 15.44 -0.82 -0.31
N GLY A 106 15.21 -0.26 0.88
CA GLY A 106 15.93 0.88 1.42
C GLY A 106 15.48 2.23 0.85
N SER A 107 14.48 2.27 -0.05
CA SER A 107 13.91 3.52 -0.54
C SER A 107 12.82 4.03 0.40
N ALA A 108 13.00 5.25 0.93
CA ALA A 108 11.94 5.92 1.69
C ALA A 108 10.68 6.09 0.84
N SER A 109 10.83 6.27 -0.48
CA SER A 109 9.72 6.34 -1.42
C SER A 109 8.92 5.04 -1.50
N SER A 110 9.58 3.88 -1.63
CA SER A 110 8.90 2.58 -1.69
C SER A 110 8.10 2.32 -0.41
N THR A 111 8.72 2.56 0.76
CA THR A 111 8.07 2.39 2.06
C THR A 111 6.90 3.37 2.25
N HIS A 112 7.08 4.64 1.88
CA HIS A 112 6.03 5.66 1.89
C HIS A 112 4.80 5.23 1.07
N PHE A 113 5.00 4.75 -0.15
CA PHE A 113 3.88 4.31 -0.97
C PHE A 113 3.17 3.10 -0.36
N THR A 114 3.90 2.12 0.18
CA THR A 114 3.31 0.97 0.88
C THR A 114 2.50 1.39 2.10
N TYR A 115 2.99 2.35 2.91
CA TYR A 115 2.21 2.91 4.03
C TYR A 115 0.96 3.64 3.56
N ASN A 116 1.01 4.41 2.47
CA ASN A 116 -0.17 5.07 1.94
C ASN A 116 -1.25 4.09 1.50
N GLU A 117 -0.88 2.96 0.89
CA GLU A 117 -1.85 1.90 0.55
C GLU A 117 -2.47 1.29 1.81
N LEU A 118 -1.67 0.97 2.84
CA LEU A 118 -2.19 0.46 4.12
C LEU A 118 -3.13 1.47 4.80
N ILE A 119 -2.75 2.75 4.82
CA ILE A 119 -3.58 3.83 5.36
C ILE A 119 -4.94 3.86 4.67
N ASP A 120 -4.97 3.73 3.34
CA ASP A 120 -6.22 3.74 2.58
C ASP A 120 -7.04 2.45 2.81
N VAL A 121 -6.39 1.28 2.87
CA VAL A 121 -7.03 0.00 3.25
C VAL A 121 -7.73 0.10 4.59
N TYR A 122 -7.03 0.60 5.62
CA TYR A 122 -7.61 0.74 6.96
C TYR A 122 -8.67 1.83 7.00
N TYR A 123 -8.42 3.01 6.42
CA TYR A 123 -9.38 4.11 6.48
C TYR A 123 -10.68 3.79 5.72
N LYS A 124 -10.62 3.00 4.64
CA LYS A 124 -11.83 2.54 3.93
C LYS A 124 -12.68 1.59 4.79
N GLN A 125 -12.07 0.82 5.70
CA GLN A 125 -12.74 -0.11 6.62
C GLN A 125 -13.09 0.50 7.99
N ARG A 126 -12.81 1.78 8.22
CA ARG A 126 -12.95 2.46 9.53
C ARG A 126 -14.32 2.35 10.22
N ASP A 127 -15.38 2.14 9.45
CA ASP A 127 -16.75 2.08 9.97
C ASP A 127 -17.19 0.62 10.25
N GLU A 128 -16.43 -0.36 9.78
CA GLU A 128 -16.78 -1.80 9.78
C GLU A 128 -15.82 -2.64 10.63
N ARG A 129 -14.55 -2.24 10.71
CA ARG A 129 -13.49 -2.97 11.41
C ARG A 129 -13.02 -2.21 12.66
N GLY A 130 -13.05 -2.90 13.80
CA GLY A 130 -12.87 -2.29 15.13
C GLY A 130 -11.48 -1.70 15.42
N ASP A 131 -10.41 -2.19 14.79
CA ASP A 131 -9.04 -1.69 14.93
C ASP A 131 -8.58 -0.80 13.75
N ALA A 132 -9.47 -0.54 12.78
CA ALA A 132 -9.08 0.11 11.54
C ALA A 132 -8.64 1.56 11.72
N ILE A 133 -9.24 2.32 12.64
CA ILE A 133 -8.80 3.69 12.92
C ILE A 133 -7.44 3.69 13.62
N GLU A 134 -7.22 2.79 14.58
CA GLU A 134 -5.96 2.65 15.31
C GLU A 134 -4.82 2.31 14.35
N ARG A 135 -5.02 1.33 13.46
CA ARG A 135 -4.04 0.96 12.43
C ARG A 135 -3.81 2.08 11.42
N CYS A 136 -4.86 2.78 11.00
CA CYS A 136 -4.71 3.93 10.12
C CYS A 136 -3.85 5.03 10.77
N ILE A 137 -4.05 5.31 12.07
CA ILE A 137 -3.22 6.25 12.84
C ILE A 137 -1.77 5.76 12.92
N GLU A 138 -1.55 4.47 13.22
CA GLU A 138 -0.21 3.86 13.29
C GLU A 138 0.58 4.08 12.00
N TYR A 139 0.00 3.72 10.86
CA TYR A 139 0.69 3.89 9.57
C TYR A 139 0.82 5.35 9.15
N CYS A 140 -0.15 6.22 9.49
CA CYS A 140 0.04 7.66 9.27
C CYS A 140 1.27 8.18 10.03
N LYS A 141 1.49 7.72 11.27
CA LYS A 141 2.64 8.15 12.08
C LYS A 141 3.95 7.64 11.50
N ARG A 142 4.02 6.35 11.14
CA ARG A 142 5.20 5.78 10.48
C ARG A 142 5.55 6.48 9.18
N ASP A 143 4.55 6.80 8.36
CA ASP A 143 4.78 7.54 7.11
C ASP A 143 5.29 8.97 7.33
N ILE A 144 4.81 9.63 8.39
CA ILE A 144 5.27 10.96 8.80
C ILE A 144 6.72 10.92 9.32
N GLU A 145 7.15 9.82 9.92
CA GLU A 145 8.52 9.64 10.40
C GLU A 145 9.54 9.58 9.25
N LEU A 146 9.12 9.14 8.06
CA LEU A 146 9.96 9.15 6.84
C LEU A 146 10.25 10.55 6.29
N ALA A 147 9.62 11.61 6.83
CA ALA A 147 9.77 12.97 6.31
C ALA A 147 11.24 13.44 6.31
N ASP A 148 12.02 13.06 7.32
CA ASP A 148 13.43 13.43 7.42
C ASP A 148 14.28 12.66 6.39
N ASP A 149 13.98 11.36 6.18
CA ASP A 149 14.66 10.52 5.19
C ASP A 149 14.48 11.07 3.75
N PHE A 150 13.33 11.67 3.44
CA PHE A 150 13.09 12.32 2.15
C PHE A 150 13.97 13.54 1.91
N ILE A 151 14.26 14.33 2.95
CA ILE A 151 15.15 15.49 2.83
C ILE A 151 16.56 15.00 2.51
N ASP A 152 17.00 13.92 3.16
CA ASP A 152 18.31 13.32 2.93
C ASP A 152 18.42 12.69 1.52
N GLU A 153 17.36 12.03 1.04
CA GLU A 153 17.35 11.36 -0.27
C GLU A 153 17.18 12.34 -1.45
N PHE A 154 16.33 13.37 -1.32
CA PHE A 154 15.91 14.22 -2.44
C PHE A 154 16.18 15.72 -2.26
N GLY A 155 16.56 16.17 -1.06
CA GLY A 155 16.74 17.59 -0.73
C GLY A 155 15.43 18.38 -0.56
N GLU A 156 14.28 17.74 -0.75
CA GLU A 156 12.95 18.30 -0.52
C GLU A 156 11.99 17.23 0.01
N VAL A 157 10.99 17.66 0.79
CA VAL A 157 9.94 16.77 1.27
C VAL A 157 8.85 16.66 0.22
N PRO A 158 8.48 15.45 -0.25
CA PRO A 158 7.37 15.29 -1.16
C PRO A 158 6.05 15.67 -0.47
N ARG A 159 4.96 15.60 -1.23
CA ARG A 159 3.64 15.62 -0.60
C ARG A 159 3.49 14.36 0.25
N ILE A 160 3.24 14.51 1.56
CA ILE A 160 2.97 13.40 2.48
C ILE A 160 1.48 13.42 2.87
N PRO A 161 0.61 12.61 2.23
CA PRO A 161 -0.84 12.63 2.47
C PRO A 161 -1.23 12.23 3.90
N SER A 162 -0.36 11.50 4.60
CA SER A 162 -0.56 11.01 5.96
C SER A 162 -0.78 12.12 6.99
N PHE A 163 -0.11 13.27 6.86
CA PHE A 163 -0.40 14.45 7.69
C PHE A 163 -1.87 14.88 7.59
N LYS A 164 -2.40 14.95 6.37
CA LYS A 164 -3.79 15.31 6.14
C LYS A 164 -4.73 14.28 6.74
N ARG A 165 -4.45 12.98 6.52
CA ARG A 165 -5.28 11.89 7.01
C ARG A 165 -5.33 11.90 8.54
N LEU A 166 -4.19 12.00 9.19
CA LEU A 166 -4.09 12.00 10.65
C LEU A 166 -4.79 13.21 11.27
N ALA A 167 -4.60 14.40 10.70
CA ALA A 167 -5.31 15.60 11.16
C ALA A 167 -6.84 15.47 11.01
N ILE A 168 -7.34 14.82 9.95
CA ILE A 168 -8.78 14.53 9.78
C ILE A 168 -9.28 13.56 10.86
N ILE A 169 -8.50 12.51 11.17
CA ILE A 169 -8.88 11.52 12.18
C ILE A 169 -8.97 12.18 13.55
N TYR A 170 -7.95 12.94 13.96
CA TYR A 170 -7.95 13.66 15.22
C TYR A 170 -9.06 14.72 15.29
N GLU A 171 -9.29 15.48 14.20
CA GLU A 171 -10.41 16.43 14.11
C GLU A 171 -11.78 15.74 14.32
N LYS A 172 -11.96 14.52 13.81
CA LYS A 172 -13.21 13.75 13.99
C LYS A 172 -13.36 13.13 15.38
N GLN A 173 -12.26 12.95 16.10
CA GLN A 173 -12.24 12.45 17.47
C GLN A 173 -12.28 13.58 18.51
N ASP A 174 -12.56 14.82 18.08
CA ASP A 174 -12.50 16.04 18.91
C ASP A 174 -11.12 16.28 19.58
N ARG A 175 -10.08 15.62 19.07
CA ARG A 175 -8.67 15.77 19.51
C ARG A 175 -8.04 16.95 18.80
N TYR A 176 -8.60 18.15 19.03
CA TYR A 176 -8.27 19.33 18.24
C TYR A 176 -6.83 19.81 18.42
N GLU A 177 -6.28 19.73 19.63
CA GLU A 177 -4.89 20.10 19.89
C GLU A 177 -3.93 19.23 19.07
N GLU A 178 -4.11 17.91 19.11
CA GLU A 178 -3.30 16.98 18.32
C GLU A 178 -3.48 17.18 16.81
N ALA A 179 -4.70 17.52 16.36
CA ALA A 179 -4.92 17.85 14.96
C ALA A 179 -4.16 19.13 14.53
N LEU A 180 -4.04 20.12 15.42
CA LEU A 180 -3.25 21.33 15.18
C LEU A 180 -1.75 21.02 15.15
N ASP A 181 -1.25 20.22 16.10
CA ASP A 181 0.17 19.82 16.16
C ASP A 181 0.61 19.12 14.87
N ILE A 182 -0.23 18.24 14.32
CA ILE A 182 0.04 17.58 13.04
C ILE A 182 0.07 18.60 11.88
N CYS A 183 -0.80 19.60 11.90
CA CYS A 183 -0.76 20.66 10.88
C CYS A 183 0.49 21.54 11.00
N ASP A 184 0.89 21.87 12.23
CA ASP A 184 2.08 22.68 12.50
C ASP A 184 3.34 21.95 12.05
N ARG A 185 3.50 20.67 12.40
CA ARG A 185 4.60 19.83 11.92
C ARG A 185 4.65 19.74 10.39
N ALA A 186 3.49 19.62 9.73
CA ALA A 186 3.44 19.60 8.26
C ALA A 186 3.93 20.92 7.63
N LEU A 187 3.63 22.05 8.26
CA LEU A 187 4.08 23.38 7.83
C LEU A 187 5.57 23.57 8.08
N GLU A 188 6.10 23.07 9.20
CA GLU A 188 7.52 23.14 9.55
C GLU A 188 8.40 22.42 8.51
N ILE A 189 7.97 21.23 8.06
CA ILE A 189 8.68 20.47 7.02
C ILE A 189 8.38 20.95 5.59
N GLY A 190 7.46 21.90 5.42
CA GLY A 190 7.14 22.49 4.12
C GLY A 190 6.26 21.63 3.20
N THR A 191 5.58 20.59 3.70
CA THR A 191 4.67 19.77 2.88
C THR A 191 3.27 20.40 2.79
N THR A 192 2.45 19.92 1.85
CA THR A 192 1.10 20.47 1.57
C THR A 192 0.01 19.41 1.63
N ASP A 193 -1.19 19.80 2.07
CA ASP A 193 -2.37 18.92 2.13
C ASP A 193 -3.07 18.76 0.75
N GLY A 194 -2.55 19.43 -0.28
CA GLY A 194 -3.05 19.39 -1.66
C GLY A 194 -4.31 20.21 -1.90
N THR A 195 -4.76 21.01 -0.93
CA THR A 195 -5.88 21.94 -1.09
C THR A 195 -5.40 23.38 -1.22
N LYS A 196 -6.26 24.27 -1.74
CA LYS A 196 -5.95 25.71 -1.88
C LYS A 196 -5.57 26.37 -0.54
N GLY A 197 -6.18 25.92 0.56
CA GLY A 197 -5.91 26.48 1.90
C GLY A 197 -4.76 25.82 2.65
N GLY A 198 -4.28 24.66 2.18
CA GLY A 198 -3.22 23.91 2.85
C GLY A 198 -3.52 23.58 4.31
N PHE A 199 -2.45 23.37 5.08
CA PHE A 199 -2.55 23.14 6.52
C PHE A 199 -2.97 24.40 7.31
N GLU A 200 -2.70 25.60 6.82
CA GLU A 200 -3.16 26.83 7.49
C GLU A 200 -4.68 26.96 7.47
N GLY A 201 -5.32 26.76 6.32
CA GLY A 201 -6.79 26.76 6.23
C GLY A 201 -7.44 25.64 7.04
N ARG A 202 -6.74 24.50 7.22
CA ARG A 202 -7.17 23.43 8.13
C ARG A 202 -7.10 23.88 9.60
N LYS A 203 -6.01 24.50 10.02
CA LYS A 203 -5.85 25.05 11.38
C LYS A 203 -6.92 26.09 11.70
N GLU A 204 -7.22 26.99 10.77
CA GLU A 204 -8.30 27.98 10.94
C GLU A 204 -9.66 27.31 11.21
N ARG A 205 -10.01 26.28 10.42
CA ARG A 205 -11.25 25.52 10.60
C ARG A 205 -11.29 24.82 11.95
N ILE A 206 -10.19 24.18 12.36
CA ILE A 206 -10.09 23.48 13.66
C ILE A 206 -10.25 24.46 14.81
N ARG A 207 -9.53 25.59 14.79
CA ARG A 207 -9.63 26.65 15.82
C ARG A 207 -11.04 27.24 15.93
N LYS A 208 -11.78 27.30 14.82
CA LYS A 208 -13.18 27.71 14.86
C LYS A 208 -14.05 26.69 15.59
N LYS A 209 -13.90 25.40 15.29
CA LYS A 209 -14.62 24.32 15.99
C LYS A 209 -14.35 24.31 17.50
N MET A 210 -13.10 24.54 17.91
CA MET A 210 -12.74 24.64 19.34
C MET A 210 -13.42 25.80 20.08
N LYS A 211 -13.86 26.84 19.37
CA LYS A 211 -14.57 27.99 19.97
C LYS A 211 -16.09 27.80 19.97
N ASP A 212 -16.58 27.00 19.03
CA ASP A 212 -18.01 26.77 18.80
C ASP A 212 -18.55 25.54 19.58
N GLY A 213 -17.67 24.69 20.13
CA GLY A 213 -17.99 23.55 21.00
C GLY A 213 -17.82 23.88 22.48
#